data_AF-A0A840VS37-F1
#
_entry.id   AF-A0A840VS37-F1
#
_cell.length_a   1.000
_cell.length_b   1.000
_cell.length_c   1.000
_cell.angle_alpha   90.00
_cell.angle_beta   90.00
_cell.angle_gamma   90.00
#
_symmetry.space_group_name_H-M   'P 1'
#
loop_
_entity.id
_entity.type
_entity.pdbx_description
1 polymer ?
#
loop_
_entity_poly.entity_id
_entity_poly.type
_entity_poly.pdbx_seq_one_letter_code
_entity_poly.pdbx_strand_id
1 'polypeptide(L)'
;MGQWAADSPSAANRDWAEQVARQYRRALAESIDDDPDMSGLRPAAFRAGNHLVDVLGDLLHGRSRLVDVPGATTAERQDQFVARFVASVGGDGGLVGDAVARRAARRTAEKLLDADSPVDTALRAGDGSVRLPGDLFCSIYRFFFGELVGGYVGTVIAEGLPLAMALAVPFDPTGLVASRVTAQVLGALPDPCTDAASRTPSQGLLVETARELLTQTVDTALGIREVQP
;
A
#
# COMPACT_ATOMS: atom_id res chain seq x y z
N MET A 1 15.53 -22.10 27.94
CA MET A 1 14.23 -21.84 27.27
C MET A 1 13.56 -20.74 28.06
N GLY A 2 13.62 -19.50 27.57
CA GLY A 2 13.11 -18.31 28.25
C GLY A 2 12.42 -17.41 27.23
N GLN A 3 11.14 -17.19 27.46
CA GLN A 3 10.15 -16.49 26.63
C GLN A 3 10.65 -15.10 26.20
N TRP A 4 10.70 -14.84 24.88
CA TRP A 4 10.67 -13.46 24.37
C TRP A 4 9.22 -12.99 24.45
N ALA A 5 8.83 -12.38 25.56
CA ALA A 5 7.61 -11.58 25.59
C ALA A 5 7.87 -10.37 24.67
N ALA A 6 7.18 -10.31 23.54
CA ALA A 6 7.12 -9.10 22.76
C ALA A 6 6.46 -8.02 23.64
N ASP A 7 7.26 -7.09 24.14
CA ASP A 7 6.77 -5.94 24.91
C ASP A 7 5.75 -5.19 24.05
N SER A 8 4.48 -5.35 24.40
CA SER A 8 3.42 -4.56 23.79
C SER A 8 3.67 -3.10 24.16
N PRO A 9 3.70 -2.17 23.19
CA PRO A 9 4.02 -0.78 23.46
C PRO A 9 3.06 -0.20 24.50
N SER A 10 3.59 0.50 25.50
CA SER A 10 2.81 1.10 26.59
C SER A 10 1.71 2.02 26.05
N ALA A 11 0.65 2.27 26.85
CA ALA A 11 -0.42 3.19 26.45
C ALA A 11 0.11 4.58 26.08
N ALA A 12 1.08 5.09 26.84
CA ALA A 12 1.76 6.35 26.56
C ALA A 12 2.50 6.35 25.20
N ASN A 13 3.17 5.24 24.85
CA ASN A 13 3.84 5.11 23.54
C ASN A 13 2.83 5.09 22.38
N ARG A 14 1.64 4.51 22.60
CA ARG A 14 0.57 4.49 21.60
C ARG A 14 -0.03 5.88 21.37
N ASP A 15 -0.38 6.58 22.44
CA ASP A 15 -0.97 7.93 22.37
C ASP A 15 0.01 8.93 21.74
N TRP A 16 1.30 8.82 22.07
CA TRP A 16 2.37 9.58 21.44
C TRP A 16 2.46 9.29 19.94
N ALA A 17 2.54 8.02 19.54
CA ALA A 17 2.67 7.64 18.13
C ALA A 17 1.46 8.11 17.31
N GLU A 18 0.25 8.08 17.89
CA GLU A 18 -0.95 8.62 17.26
C GLU A 18 -0.90 10.13 17.06
N GLN A 19 -0.41 10.89 18.06
CA GLN A 19 -0.27 12.34 17.96
C GLN A 19 0.77 12.72 16.91
N VAL A 20 1.92 12.06 16.92
CA VAL A 20 3.00 12.29 15.93
C VAL A 20 2.53 11.91 14.52
N ALA A 21 1.81 10.80 14.35
CA ALA A 21 1.25 10.42 13.06
C ALA A 21 0.29 11.50 12.50
N ARG A 22 -0.57 12.09 13.34
CA ARG A 22 -1.45 13.20 12.94
C ARG A 22 -0.66 14.43 12.51
N GLN A 23 0.38 14.78 13.26
CA GLN A 23 1.26 15.93 12.92
C GLN A 23 1.99 15.69 11.60
N TYR A 24 2.51 14.48 11.36
CA TYR A 24 3.14 14.12 10.09
C TYR A 24 2.20 14.24 8.91
N ARG A 25 0.97 13.72 9.02
CA ARG A 25 0.01 13.81 7.90
C ARG A 25 -0.28 15.27 7.53
N ARG A 26 -0.40 16.14 8.53
CA ARG A 26 -0.60 17.57 8.32
C ARG A 26 0.62 18.22 7.67
N ALA A 27 1.82 17.98 8.20
CA ALA A 27 3.06 18.54 7.65
C ALA A 27 3.33 18.03 6.23
N LEU A 28 3.02 16.76 5.94
CA LEU A 28 3.13 16.18 4.61
C LEU A 28 2.18 16.90 3.63
N ALA A 29 0.93 17.13 4.02
CA ALA A 29 -0.03 17.85 3.20
C ALA A 29 0.43 19.28 2.90
N GLU A 30 0.84 20.02 3.93
CA GLU A 30 1.39 21.39 3.80
C GLU A 30 2.60 21.41 2.85
N SER A 31 3.51 20.44 2.99
CA SER A 31 4.72 20.40 2.18
C SER A 31 4.46 19.97 0.71
N ILE A 32 3.39 19.20 0.44
CA ILE A 32 2.96 18.87 -0.93
C ILE A 32 2.23 20.05 -1.58
N ASP A 33 1.52 20.86 -0.80
CA ASP A 33 0.90 22.09 -1.31
C ASP A 33 1.98 23.12 -1.73
N ASP A 34 3.04 23.23 -0.92
CA ASP A 34 4.20 24.10 -1.22
C ASP A 34 5.06 23.58 -2.40
N ASP A 35 5.27 22.27 -2.50
CA ASP A 35 5.99 21.60 -3.59
C ASP A 35 5.24 20.35 -4.09
N PRO A 36 4.39 20.49 -5.13
CA PRO A 36 3.60 19.38 -5.67
C PRO A 36 4.44 18.21 -6.23
N ASP A 37 5.70 18.46 -6.58
CA ASP A 37 6.62 17.47 -7.12
C ASP A 37 7.57 16.90 -6.04
N MET A 38 7.33 17.21 -4.77
CA MET A 38 8.20 16.82 -3.65
C MET A 38 8.57 15.33 -3.72
N SER A 39 9.86 15.09 -3.99
CA SER A 39 10.45 13.75 -4.11
C SER A 39 9.76 12.81 -5.13
N GLY A 40 8.97 13.35 -6.05
CA GLY A 40 8.15 12.61 -7.01
C GLY A 40 7.04 11.76 -6.38
N LEU A 41 6.68 11.99 -5.11
CA LEU A 41 5.81 11.11 -4.34
C LEU A 41 4.40 11.00 -4.94
N ARG A 42 3.76 12.15 -5.22
CA ARG A 42 2.40 12.17 -5.80
C ARG A 42 2.38 11.56 -7.20
N PRO A 43 3.27 11.94 -8.15
CA PRO A 43 3.37 11.25 -9.44
C PRO A 43 3.64 9.74 -9.34
N ALA A 44 4.48 9.30 -8.40
CA ALA A 44 4.76 7.88 -8.18
C ALA A 44 3.53 7.13 -7.65
N ALA A 45 2.80 7.72 -6.69
CA ALA A 45 1.57 7.15 -6.14
C ALA A 45 0.48 6.97 -7.22
N PHE A 46 0.31 7.96 -8.11
CA PHE A 46 -0.62 7.86 -9.24
C PHE A 46 -0.22 6.76 -10.22
N ARG A 47 1.05 6.71 -10.62
CA ARG A 47 1.54 5.73 -11.59
C ARG A 47 1.43 4.31 -11.05
N ALA A 48 1.96 4.09 -9.84
CA ALA A 48 1.92 2.79 -9.20
C ALA A 48 0.48 2.36 -8.85
N GLY A 49 -0.38 3.30 -8.46
CA GLY A 49 -1.80 3.05 -8.23
C GLY A 49 -2.54 2.60 -9.50
N ASN A 50 -2.26 3.22 -10.66
CA ASN A 50 -2.81 2.76 -11.93
C ASN A 50 -2.36 1.33 -12.27
N HIS A 51 -1.06 1.07 -12.18
CA HIS A 51 -0.52 -0.26 -12.43
C HIS A 51 -1.06 -1.31 -11.45
N LEU A 52 -1.26 -0.94 -10.18
CA LEU A 52 -1.90 -1.81 -9.20
C LEU A 52 -3.30 -2.19 -9.65
N VAL A 53 -4.12 -1.22 -10.07
CA VAL A 53 -5.48 -1.50 -10.55
C VAL A 53 -5.48 -2.40 -11.78
N ASP A 54 -4.51 -2.25 -12.68
CA ASP A 54 -4.30 -3.16 -13.82
C ASP A 54 -4.01 -4.59 -13.36
N VAL A 55 -3.00 -4.75 -12.50
CA VAL A 55 -2.55 -6.05 -11.98
C VAL A 55 -3.65 -6.75 -11.19
N LEU A 56 -4.31 -6.04 -10.29
CA LEU A 56 -5.43 -6.57 -9.52
C LEU A 56 -6.63 -6.87 -10.41
N GLY A 57 -6.86 -6.06 -11.45
CA GLY A 57 -7.88 -6.32 -12.46
C GLY A 57 -7.65 -7.63 -13.21
N ASP A 58 -6.41 -7.93 -13.59
CA ASP A 58 -6.09 -9.19 -14.25
C ASP A 58 -6.21 -10.39 -13.32
N LEU A 59 -5.81 -10.24 -12.05
CA LEU A 59 -6.02 -11.25 -11.01
C LEU A 59 -7.52 -11.46 -10.69
N LEU A 60 -8.32 -10.39 -10.64
CA LEU A 60 -9.78 -10.45 -10.45
C LEU A 60 -10.47 -11.23 -11.59
N HIS A 61 -9.98 -11.09 -12.81
CA HIS A 61 -10.57 -11.76 -13.96
C HIS A 61 -10.00 -13.15 -14.27
N GLY A 62 -8.96 -13.60 -13.56
CA GLY A 62 -8.31 -14.89 -13.84
C GLY A 62 -7.36 -14.88 -15.03
N ARG A 63 -6.85 -13.72 -15.42
CA ARG A 63 -6.02 -13.51 -16.63
C ARG A 63 -4.57 -13.18 -16.33
N SER A 64 -4.20 -13.14 -15.04
CA SER A 64 -2.88 -12.71 -14.61
C SER A 64 -1.80 -13.72 -14.97
N ARG A 65 -0.74 -13.23 -15.64
CA ARG A 65 0.48 -14.00 -15.93
C ARG A 65 1.45 -14.07 -14.73
N LEU A 66 1.10 -13.46 -13.60
CA LEU A 66 1.96 -13.44 -12.42
C LEU A 66 2.07 -14.82 -11.76
N VAL A 67 1.04 -15.66 -11.92
CA VAL A 67 0.98 -17.00 -11.30
C VAL A 67 1.40 -18.13 -12.23
N ASP A 68 1.62 -17.84 -13.52
CA ASP A 68 2.05 -18.83 -14.51
C ASP A 68 3.57 -18.99 -14.53
N VAL A 69 4.04 -20.01 -13.81
CA VAL A 69 5.46 -20.42 -13.76
C VAL A 69 5.53 -21.96 -13.78
N PRO A 70 5.51 -22.57 -14.98
CA PRO A 70 5.52 -24.02 -15.12
C PRO A 70 6.82 -24.65 -14.60
N GLY A 71 6.71 -25.79 -13.93
CA GLY A 71 7.86 -26.62 -13.53
C GLY A 71 8.70 -26.09 -12.36
N ALA A 72 8.30 -24.98 -11.75
CA ALA A 72 8.95 -24.41 -10.56
C ALA A 72 8.38 -24.99 -9.25
N THR A 73 9.20 -25.01 -8.21
CA THR A 73 8.78 -25.33 -6.84
C THR A 73 7.84 -24.25 -6.29
N THR A 74 7.11 -24.53 -5.19
CA THR A 74 6.25 -23.53 -4.55
C THR A 74 7.02 -22.26 -4.14
N ALA A 75 8.22 -22.41 -3.56
CA ALA A 75 9.03 -21.27 -3.14
C ALA A 75 9.45 -20.40 -4.33
N GLU A 76 9.94 -21.02 -5.42
CA GLU A 76 10.32 -20.29 -6.63
C GLU A 76 9.13 -19.58 -7.29
N ARG A 77 7.94 -20.19 -7.23
CA ARG A 77 6.70 -19.59 -7.73
C ARG A 77 6.29 -18.35 -6.92
N GLN A 78 6.38 -18.44 -5.59
CA GLN A 78 6.11 -17.31 -4.69
C GLN A 78 7.13 -16.17 -4.89
N ASP A 79 8.42 -16.50 -4.97
CA ASP A 79 9.48 -15.51 -5.22
C ASP A 79 9.30 -14.80 -6.57
N GLN A 80 8.98 -15.56 -7.63
CA GLN A 80 8.70 -14.99 -8.94
C GLN A 80 7.42 -14.15 -8.95
N PHE A 81 6.38 -14.57 -8.24
CA PHE A 81 5.17 -13.77 -8.08
C PHE A 81 5.49 -12.40 -7.47
N VAL A 82 6.24 -12.38 -6.36
CA VAL A 82 6.64 -11.13 -5.69
C VAL A 82 7.48 -10.27 -6.63
N ALA A 83 8.51 -10.83 -7.27
CA ALA A 83 9.38 -10.08 -8.18
C ALA A 83 8.61 -9.45 -9.35
N ARG A 84 7.73 -10.24 -10.01
CA ARG A 84 6.91 -9.75 -11.13
C ARG A 84 5.87 -8.74 -10.68
N PHE A 85 5.25 -8.92 -9.51
CA PHE A 85 4.30 -7.97 -8.95
C PHE A 85 4.98 -6.62 -8.65
N VAL A 86 6.14 -6.64 -8.00
CA VAL A 86 6.91 -5.42 -7.69
C VAL A 86 7.32 -4.69 -8.96
N ALA A 87 7.80 -5.42 -9.97
CA ALA A 87 8.16 -4.82 -11.25
C ALA A 87 6.94 -4.21 -11.96
N SER A 88 5.81 -4.90 -11.96
CA SER A 88 4.59 -4.46 -12.64
C SER A 88 3.99 -3.21 -11.96
N VAL A 89 3.95 -3.19 -10.63
CA VAL A 89 3.32 -2.10 -9.87
C VAL A 89 4.29 -0.93 -9.64
N GLY A 90 5.47 -1.21 -9.12
CA GLY A 90 6.44 -0.19 -8.68
C GLY A 90 7.22 0.48 -9.82
N GLY A 91 7.36 -0.18 -10.97
CA GLY A 91 8.07 0.36 -12.14
C GLY A 91 9.56 0.67 -11.92
N ASP A 92 10.17 1.28 -12.95
CA ASP A 92 11.62 1.48 -13.06
C ASP A 92 12.09 2.90 -12.67
N GLY A 93 11.25 3.69 -12.02
CA GLY A 93 11.58 5.07 -11.64
C GLY A 93 12.72 5.17 -10.61
N GLY A 94 13.46 6.28 -10.64
CA GLY A 94 14.67 6.50 -9.83
C GLY A 94 14.50 7.41 -8.62
N LEU A 95 13.30 7.95 -8.37
CA LEU A 95 13.06 8.90 -7.27
C LEU A 95 12.73 8.18 -5.96
N VAL A 96 12.71 8.94 -4.85
CA VAL A 96 12.34 8.40 -3.54
C VAL A 96 10.89 7.87 -3.56
N GLY A 97 9.96 8.59 -4.22
CA GLY A 97 8.60 8.13 -4.42
C GLY A 97 8.51 6.75 -5.10
N ASP A 98 9.35 6.50 -6.12
CA ASP A 98 9.40 5.21 -6.81
C ASP A 98 9.97 4.09 -5.93
N ALA A 99 11.01 4.40 -5.14
CA ALA A 99 11.57 3.45 -4.18
C ALA A 99 10.54 3.05 -3.11
N VAL A 100 9.77 4.01 -2.61
CA VAL A 100 8.69 3.76 -1.66
C VAL A 100 7.55 2.96 -2.32
N ALA A 101 7.16 3.29 -3.55
CA ALA A 101 6.16 2.54 -4.30
C ALA A 101 6.57 1.07 -4.51
N ARG A 102 7.84 0.79 -4.83
CA ARG A 102 8.36 -0.59 -4.92
C ARG A 102 8.30 -1.34 -3.59
N ARG A 103 8.61 -0.67 -2.46
CA ARG A 103 8.48 -1.27 -1.12
C ARG A 103 7.03 -1.58 -0.79
N ALA A 104 6.11 -0.64 -1.05
CA ALA A 104 4.67 -0.84 -0.87
C ALA A 104 4.13 -1.98 -1.75
N ALA A 105 4.55 -2.04 -3.02
CA ALA A 105 4.21 -3.13 -3.93
C ALA A 105 4.70 -4.48 -3.41
N ARG A 106 5.92 -4.54 -2.84
CA ARG A 106 6.45 -5.77 -2.23
C ARG A 106 5.61 -6.20 -1.05
N ARG A 107 5.30 -5.29 -0.12
CA ARG A 107 4.42 -5.59 1.03
C ARG A 107 3.04 -6.06 0.59
N THR A 108 2.52 -5.46 -0.47
CA THR A 108 1.24 -5.83 -1.07
C THR A 108 1.29 -7.23 -1.69
N ALA A 109 2.38 -7.58 -2.38
CA ALA A 109 2.60 -8.93 -2.89
C ALA A 109 2.72 -9.96 -1.76
N GLU A 110 3.47 -9.64 -0.71
CA GLU A 110 3.59 -10.46 0.50
C GLU A 110 2.22 -10.68 1.15
N LYS A 111 1.39 -9.63 1.24
CA LYS A 111 0.01 -9.71 1.76
C LYS A 111 -0.91 -10.58 0.91
N LEU A 112 -0.76 -10.52 -0.42
CA LEU A 112 -1.46 -11.40 -1.35
C LEU A 112 -1.04 -12.87 -1.20
N LEU A 113 0.12 -13.15 -0.61
CA LEU A 113 0.63 -14.48 -0.31
C LEU A 113 0.39 -14.91 1.14
N ASP A 114 -0.42 -14.18 1.90
CA ASP A 114 -0.85 -14.61 3.23
C ASP A 114 -1.42 -16.05 3.15
N ALA A 115 -1.19 -16.81 4.22
CA ALA A 115 -1.57 -18.21 4.28
C ALA A 115 -3.05 -18.41 3.92
N ASP A 116 -3.28 -19.29 2.96
CA ASP A 116 -4.60 -19.71 2.45
C ASP A 116 -5.36 -18.61 1.71
N SER A 117 -4.65 -17.56 1.31
CA SER A 117 -5.13 -16.67 0.27
C SER A 117 -5.35 -17.44 -1.05
N PRO A 118 -6.24 -16.94 -1.94
CA PRO A 118 -6.44 -17.54 -3.26
C PRO A 118 -5.16 -17.61 -4.09
N VAL A 119 -4.27 -16.62 -3.97
CA VAL A 119 -3.00 -16.58 -4.71
C VAL A 119 -2.03 -17.62 -4.16
N ASP A 120 -1.84 -17.69 -2.84
CA ASP A 120 -0.97 -18.69 -2.24
C ASP A 120 -1.46 -20.11 -2.58
N THR A 121 -2.76 -20.36 -2.48
CA THR A 121 -3.37 -21.65 -2.83
C THR A 121 -3.10 -22.03 -4.29
N ALA A 122 -3.30 -21.11 -5.24
CA ALA A 122 -3.03 -21.35 -6.66
C ALA A 122 -1.54 -21.63 -6.92
N LEU A 123 -0.65 -20.85 -6.30
CA LEU A 123 0.80 -21.05 -6.44
C LEU A 123 1.26 -22.36 -5.83
N ARG A 124 0.67 -22.83 -4.71
CA ARG A 124 0.97 -24.17 -4.16
C ARG A 124 0.53 -25.28 -5.10
N ALA A 125 -0.69 -25.18 -5.63
CA ALA A 125 -1.27 -26.15 -6.56
C ALA A 125 -0.53 -26.18 -7.92
N GLY A 126 0.06 -25.05 -8.32
CA GLY A 126 0.61 -24.89 -9.67
C GLY A 126 -0.41 -24.56 -10.72
N ASP A 127 -1.52 -23.99 -10.27
CA ASP A 127 -2.54 -23.48 -11.14
C ASP A 127 -2.00 -22.19 -11.76
N GLY A 128 -1.76 -22.20 -13.07
CA GLY A 128 -1.35 -21.02 -13.84
C GLY A 128 -2.44 -19.94 -13.93
N SER A 129 -3.50 -20.03 -13.12
CA SER A 129 -4.61 -19.09 -13.07
C SER A 129 -5.15 -18.96 -11.65
N VAL A 130 -5.46 -17.73 -11.23
CA VAL A 130 -6.15 -17.44 -9.97
C VAL A 130 -7.20 -16.36 -10.20
N ARG A 131 -8.39 -16.51 -9.62
CA ARG A 131 -9.41 -15.45 -9.58
C ARG A 131 -9.49 -14.88 -8.18
N LEU A 132 -9.25 -13.57 -8.04
CA LEU A 132 -9.43 -12.89 -6.76
C LEU A 132 -10.91 -12.64 -6.44
N PRO A 133 -11.31 -12.79 -5.18
CA PRO A 133 -12.52 -12.18 -4.64
C PRO A 133 -12.48 -10.65 -4.71
N GLY A 134 -13.64 -10.00 -4.89
CA GLY A 134 -13.72 -8.54 -4.99
C GLY A 134 -13.38 -7.81 -3.69
N ASP A 135 -13.73 -8.38 -2.54
CA ASP A 135 -13.35 -7.88 -1.22
C ASP A 135 -11.83 -7.94 -0.99
N LEU A 136 -11.17 -8.98 -1.48
CA LEU A 136 -9.70 -9.05 -1.47
C LEU A 136 -9.09 -7.99 -2.39
N PHE A 137 -9.68 -7.73 -3.57
CA PHE A 137 -9.27 -6.61 -4.43
C PHE A 137 -9.32 -5.27 -3.68
N CYS A 138 -10.43 -4.96 -3.02
CA CYS A 138 -10.64 -3.67 -2.34
C CYS A 138 -9.71 -3.49 -1.14
N SER A 139 -9.53 -4.55 -0.34
CA SER A 139 -8.63 -4.51 0.81
C SER A 139 -7.17 -4.33 0.38
N ILE A 140 -6.73 -5.01 -0.68
CA ILE A 140 -5.38 -4.89 -1.23
C ILE A 140 -5.12 -3.53 -1.87
N TYR A 141 -6.12 -2.98 -2.58
CA TYR A 141 -6.06 -1.61 -3.11
C TYR A 141 -5.78 -0.60 -2.00
N ARG A 142 -6.57 -0.63 -0.91
CA ARG A 142 -6.39 0.28 0.23
C ARG A 142 -5.06 0.04 0.93
N PHE A 143 -4.73 -1.25 1.17
CA PHE A 143 -3.48 -1.67 1.81
C PHE A 143 -2.25 -1.05 1.14
N PHE A 144 -2.17 -1.11 -0.19
CA PHE A 144 -1.06 -0.54 -0.95
C PHE A 144 -0.82 0.95 -0.66
N PHE A 145 -1.87 1.77 -0.68
CA PHE A 145 -1.72 3.22 -0.44
C PHE A 145 -1.35 3.52 1.03
N GLY A 146 -1.85 2.73 1.97
CA GLY A 146 -1.42 2.80 3.36
C GLY A 146 0.08 2.53 3.50
N GLU A 147 0.57 1.43 2.91
CA GLU A 147 1.99 1.06 2.92
C GLU A 147 2.87 2.07 2.18
N LEU A 148 2.37 2.68 1.11
CA LEU A 148 3.09 3.73 0.37
C LEU A 148 3.34 4.94 1.28
N VAL A 149 2.31 5.47 1.94
CA VAL A 149 2.47 6.66 2.79
C VAL A 149 3.25 6.32 4.06
N GLY A 150 2.95 5.20 4.71
CA GLY A 150 3.70 4.76 5.89
C GLY A 150 5.18 4.51 5.59
N GLY A 151 5.49 3.90 4.44
CA GLY A 151 6.85 3.68 3.97
C GLY A 151 7.59 4.98 3.64
N TYR A 152 6.90 5.99 3.11
CA TYR A 152 7.46 7.31 2.90
C TYR A 152 7.81 7.97 4.24
N VAL A 153 6.88 7.99 5.20
CA VAL A 153 7.11 8.56 6.54
C VAL A 153 8.25 7.85 7.26
N GLY A 154 8.30 6.52 7.20
CA GLY A 154 9.42 5.75 7.76
C GLY A 154 10.77 6.12 7.14
N THR A 155 10.80 6.36 5.82
CA THR A 155 12.02 6.80 5.11
C THR A 155 12.42 8.22 5.55
N VAL A 156 11.47 9.14 5.63
CA VAL A 156 11.69 10.53 6.07
C VAL A 156 12.25 10.59 7.50
N ILE A 157 11.71 9.77 8.41
CA ILE A 157 12.19 9.68 9.80
C ILE A 157 13.60 9.08 9.86
N ALA A 158 13.83 7.96 9.16
CA ALA A 158 15.10 7.25 9.22
C ALA A 158 16.27 8.07 8.64
N GLU A 159 16.00 8.82 7.56
CA GLU A 159 17.00 9.65 6.88
C GLU A 159 17.13 11.06 7.50
N GLY A 160 16.33 11.39 8.53
CA GLY A 160 16.37 12.70 9.20
C GLY A 160 16.07 13.86 8.25
N LEU A 161 15.20 13.66 7.26
CA LEU A 161 14.86 14.68 6.27
C LEU A 161 14.19 15.90 6.92
N PRO A 162 14.18 17.08 6.27
CA PRO A 162 13.69 18.32 6.88
C PRO A 162 12.30 18.23 7.53
N LEU A 163 11.40 17.44 6.96
CA LEU A 163 10.06 17.18 7.52
C LEU A 163 10.13 16.51 8.91
N ALA A 164 11.05 15.58 9.12
CA ALA A 164 11.27 14.92 10.42
C ALA A 164 11.95 15.87 11.42
N MET A 165 12.90 16.68 10.96
CA MET A 165 13.58 17.68 11.78
C MET A 165 12.62 18.78 12.26
N ALA A 166 11.72 19.26 11.39
CA ALA A 166 10.74 20.29 11.71
C ALA A 166 9.74 19.83 12.79
N LEU A 167 9.43 18.54 12.83
CA LEU A 167 8.53 17.96 13.82
C LEU A 167 9.24 17.51 15.11
N ALA A 168 10.57 17.71 15.21
CA ALA A 168 11.38 17.28 16.35
C ALA A 168 11.13 15.81 16.76
N VAL A 169 10.82 14.95 15.79
CA VAL A 169 10.41 13.58 16.07
C VAL A 169 11.65 12.79 16.49
N PRO A 170 11.71 12.25 17.72
CA PRO A 170 12.80 11.37 18.10
C PRO A 170 12.81 10.17 17.14
N PHE A 171 14.00 9.67 16.84
CA PHE A 171 14.22 8.48 16.03
C PHE A 171 13.17 7.41 16.33
N ASP A 172 12.49 6.86 15.32
CA ASP A 172 11.47 5.81 15.45
C ASP A 172 12.06 4.43 15.11
N PRO A 173 12.91 3.84 15.99
CA PRO A 173 13.59 2.59 15.71
C PRO A 173 12.63 1.40 15.58
N THR A 174 11.40 1.57 16.08
CA THR A 174 10.37 0.52 16.11
C THR A 174 9.36 0.63 14.97
N GLY A 175 9.40 1.68 14.16
CA GLY A 175 8.41 1.94 13.10
C GLY A 175 6.99 2.18 13.63
N LEU A 176 6.85 2.57 14.89
CA LEU A 176 5.53 2.78 15.52
C LEU A 176 4.82 3.98 14.90
N VAL A 177 5.52 5.06 14.57
CA VAL A 177 4.93 6.22 13.91
C VAL A 177 4.50 5.86 12.50
N ALA A 178 5.39 5.23 11.73
CA ALA A 178 5.10 4.82 10.35
C ALA A 178 3.87 3.89 10.27
N SER A 179 3.79 2.89 11.15
CA SER A 179 2.63 1.99 11.22
C SER A 179 1.34 2.69 11.64
N ARG A 180 1.40 3.70 12.53
CA ARG A 180 0.22 4.52 12.88
C ARG A 180 -0.22 5.41 11.74
N VAL A 181 0.71 5.97 10.97
CA VAL A 181 0.37 6.70 9.73
C VAL A 181 -0.31 5.76 8.74
N THR A 182 0.24 4.56 8.49
CA THR A 182 -0.40 3.54 7.65
C THR A 182 -1.84 3.29 8.09
N ALA A 183 -2.08 3.03 9.38
CA ALA A 183 -3.41 2.74 9.90
C ALA A 183 -4.39 3.92 9.74
N GLN A 184 -3.93 5.16 9.99
CA GLN A 184 -4.74 6.36 9.79
C GLN A 184 -5.10 6.58 8.32
N VAL A 185 -4.15 6.35 7.41
CA VAL A 185 -4.39 6.42 5.97
C VAL A 185 -5.42 5.36 5.59
N LEU A 186 -5.23 4.10 5.97
CA LEU A 186 -6.16 3.02 5.64
C LEU A 186 -7.60 3.30 6.09
N GLY A 187 -7.78 3.88 7.28
CA GLY A 187 -9.10 4.26 7.80
C GLY A 187 -9.75 5.44 7.06
N ALA A 188 -8.95 6.26 6.36
CA ALA A 188 -9.39 7.44 5.64
C ALA A 188 -9.70 7.19 4.15
N LEU A 189 -9.10 6.15 3.55
CA LEU A 189 -9.23 5.91 2.11
C LEU A 189 -10.64 5.48 1.69
N PRO A 190 -11.12 5.93 0.52
CA PRO A 190 -12.36 5.42 -0.05
C PRO A 190 -12.25 3.91 -0.32
N ASP A 191 -13.39 3.24 -0.33
CA ASP A 191 -13.47 1.80 -0.56
C ASP A 191 -14.14 1.50 -1.90
N PRO A 192 -13.40 1.01 -2.93
CA PRO A 192 -13.96 0.72 -4.24
C PRO A 192 -15.16 -0.24 -4.19
N CYS A 193 -15.23 -1.14 -3.21
CA CYS A 193 -16.34 -2.07 -3.07
C CYS A 193 -17.61 -1.36 -2.59
N THR A 194 -17.47 -0.38 -1.69
CA THR A 194 -18.60 0.42 -1.19
C THR A 194 -19.16 1.30 -2.32
N ASP A 195 -18.28 1.97 -3.05
CA ASP A 195 -18.68 2.80 -4.19
C ASP A 195 -19.30 1.97 -5.32
N ALA A 196 -18.73 0.82 -5.66
CA ALA A 196 -19.29 -0.06 -6.69
C ALA A 196 -20.65 -0.64 -6.31
N ALA A 197 -20.89 -0.93 -5.02
CA ALA A 197 -22.17 -1.45 -4.53
C ALA A 197 -23.34 -0.47 -4.71
N SER A 198 -23.05 0.83 -4.80
CA SER A 198 -24.05 1.87 -5.03
C SER A 198 -24.47 2.03 -6.50
N ARG A 199 -23.81 1.30 -7.42
CA ARG A 199 -23.97 1.46 -8.87
C ARG A 199 -24.66 0.26 -9.51
N THR A 200 -25.16 0.43 -10.73
CA THR A 200 -25.72 -0.69 -11.51
C THR A 200 -24.62 -1.70 -11.82
N PRO A 201 -24.79 -3.00 -11.50
CA PRO A 201 -23.78 -4.02 -11.76
C PRO A 201 -23.44 -4.12 -13.25
N SER A 202 -22.15 -4.06 -13.57
CA SER A 202 -21.61 -4.30 -14.91
C SER A 202 -20.30 -5.09 -14.83
N GLN A 203 -19.92 -5.73 -15.94
CA GLN A 203 -18.62 -6.40 -16.01
C GLN A 203 -17.51 -5.35 -15.95
N GLY A 204 -16.52 -5.57 -15.06
CA GLY A 204 -15.40 -4.64 -14.89
C GLY A 204 -15.68 -3.44 -13.97
N LEU A 205 -16.91 -3.29 -13.46
CA LEU A 205 -17.32 -2.16 -12.60
C LEU A 205 -16.35 -1.86 -11.46
N LEU A 206 -15.83 -2.90 -10.80
CA LEU A 206 -14.93 -2.72 -9.66
C LEU A 206 -13.57 -2.11 -10.07
N VAL A 207 -13.04 -2.53 -11.21
CA VAL A 207 -11.77 -1.99 -11.75
C VAL A 207 -11.99 -0.54 -12.20
N GLU A 208 -13.10 -0.27 -12.89
CA GLU A 208 -13.48 1.09 -13.31
C GLU A 208 -13.64 2.02 -12.10
N THR A 209 -14.38 1.58 -11.08
CA THR A 209 -14.59 2.32 -9.84
C THR A 209 -13.26 2.61 -9.14
N ALA A 210 -12.36 1.63 -9.04
CA ALA A 210 -11.04 1.82 -8.42
C ALA A 210 -10.15 2.82 -9.17
N ARG A 211 -10.25 2.89 -10.51
CA ARG A 211 -9.56 3.91 -11.31
C ARG A 211 -10.14 5.30 -11.09
N GLU A 212 -11.47 5.41 -11.11
CA GLU A 212 -12.15 6.70 -10.88
C GLU A 212 -11.82 7.27 -9.49
N LEU A 213 -11.73 6.40 -8.49
CA LEU A 213 -11.35 6.79 -7.13
C LEU A 213 -9.88 7.16 -6.99
N LEU A 214 -9.00 6.81 -7.93
CA LEU A 214 -7.55 6.90 -7.76
C LEU A 214 -7.07 8.30 -7.36
N THR A 215 -7.60 9.35 -7.99
CA THR A 215 -7.28 10.73 -7.63
C THR A 215 -7.66 11.05 -6.20
N GLN A 216 -8.88 10.71 -5.80
CA GLN A 216 -9.33 10.90 -4.42
C GLN A 216 -8.49 10.07 -3.44
N THR A 217 -8.20 8.82 -3.77
CA THR A 217 -7.38 7.92 -2.94
C THR A 217 -5.99 8.50 -2.71
N VAL A 218 -5.30 8.94 -3.77
CA VAL A 218 -3.96 9.54 -3.66
C VAL A 218 -4.01 10.83 -2.85
N ASP A 219 -4.92 11.74 -3.17
CA ASP A 219 -5.00 13.03 -2.48
C ASP A 219 -5.38 12.85 -0.99
N THR A 220 -6.26 11.91 -0.66
CA THR A 220 -6.61 11.56 0.73
C THR A 220 -5.43 10.89 1.46
N ALA A 221 -4.71 9.97 0.79
CA ALA A 221 -3.55 9.30 1.37
C ALA A 221 -2.47 10.30 1.77
N LEU A 222 -2.21 11.26 0.89
CA LEU A 222 -1.23 12.32 1.08
C LEU A 222 -1.71 13.47 1.98
N GLY A 223 -2.97 13.43 2.41
CA GLY A 223 -3.55 14.45 3.31
C GLY A 223 -3.93 15.76 2.61
N ILE A 224 -3.86 15.83 1.28
CA ILE A 224 -4.23 17.00 0.47
C ILE A 224 -5.75 17.26 0.56
N ARG A 225 -6.54 16.18 0.63
CA ARG A 225 -7.98 16.25 0.83
C ARG A 225 -8.32 15.78 2.25
N GLU A 226 -9.04 16.62 3.00
CA GLU A 226 -9.62 16.22 4.28
C GLU A 226 -10.71 15.16 4.06
N VAL A 227 -10.72 14.15 4.93
CA VAL A 227 -11.85 13.20 5.02
C VAL A 227 -13.00 13.98 5.63
N GLN A 228 -14.03 14.31 4.85
CA GLN A 228 -15.28 14.78 5.44
C GLN A 228 -15.87 13.63 6.29
N PRO A 229 -16.19 13.88 7.57
CA PRO A 229 -16.76 12.87 8.45
C PRO A 229 -18.13 12.37 8.01
#